data_AF-A0A853BLP5-F1
#
_entry.id   AF-A0A853BLP5-F1
#
_cell.length_a   1.000
_cell.length_b   1.000
_cell.length_c   1.000
_cell.angle_alpha   90.00
_cell.angle_beta   90.00
_cell.angle_gamma   90.00
#
_symmetry.space_group_name_H-M   'P 1'
#
loop_
_entity.id
_entity.type
_entity.pdbx_description
1 polymer ?
#
loop_
_entity_poly.entity_id
_entity_poly.type
_entity_poly.pdbx_seq_one_letter_code
_entity_poly.pdbx_strand_id
1 'polypeptide(L)'
;MTTPTASEELVRLRERLERREDRARVRADVRIKRIRRRAELAGALARTRHTVAGSGEARAQRVASTRTVALAVLVPVLIAFGGWSAAGVQAGMVAMLGLDPDSPAALAAWLVEPGLLGLVVGVILIRARLQSAGGDLDSRATRIEWAALSTSIVLNMAGHWPSTLDSAALASLAGHALGPLGAAGTAYLISVVQDGVAAADPWTLPDGTPAPSLSSTPESASESPSGAASQSAREVVPPALEWVRAPQGARLLPLVARPHRKTITASAKSTSESPRRSTSEQGRQPSSEEAPEPAAKRPQKPRADRGTTLPPALKSTPPPRPRQLSDEDLADLLDAAIADARLDREPSVSAVQKCLGVGFERAKRVLALREERTETLALAAVPAARDDAA
;
A
#
# COMPACT_ATOMS: atom_id res chain seq x y z
N MET A 1 -38.34 69.32 -12.93
CA MET A 1 -37.25 68.33 -12.80
C MET A 1 -35.95 69.09 -12.82
N THR A 2 -35.33 69.32 -11.66
CA THR A 2 -34.06 70.02 -11.54
C THR A 2 -32.93 69.07 -11.93
N THR A 3 -32.18 69.42 -12.97
CA THR A 3 -30.97 68.69 -13.37
C THR A 3 -29.91 68.88 -12.29
N PRO A 4 -29.33 67.79 -11.76
CA PRO A 4 -28.25 67.89 -10.77
C PRO A 4 -27.08 68.69 -11.36
N THR A 5 -26.42 69.47 -10.51
CA THR A 5 -25.24 70.24 -10.93
C THR A 5 -24.05 69.29 -11.12
N ALA A 6 -23.13 69.61 -12.03
CA ALA A 6 -21.98 68.75 -12.34
C ALA A 6 -21.12 68.40 -11.09
N SER A 7 -21.09 69.30 -10.09
CA SER A 7 -20.43 69.05 -8.81
C SER A 7 -21.12 67.96 -7.98
N GLU A 8 -22.45 67.89 -7.98
CA GLU A 8 -23.20 66.84 -7.29
C GLU A 8 -22.99 65.47 -7.94
N GLU A 9 -22.84 65.42 -9.26
CA GLU A 9 -22.54 64.18 -9.98
C GLU A 9 -21.14 63.65 -9.65
N LEU A 10 -20.14 64.53 -9.57
CA LEU A 10 -18.78 64.16 -9.16
C LEU A 10 -18.71 63.63 -7.72
N VAL A 11 -19.43 64.26 -6.79
CA VAL A 11 -19.52 63.79 -5.40
C VAL A 11 -20.18 62.40 -5.34
N ARG A 12 -21.27 62.19 -6.09
CA ARG A 12 -21.93 60.87 -6.17
C ARG A 12 -21.04 59.80 -6.80
N LEU A 13 -20.25 60.14 -7.82
CA LEU A 13 -19.30 59.22 -8.44
C LEU A 13 -18.19 58.82 -7.47
N ARG A 14 -17.61 59.81 -6.76
CA ARG A 14 -16.60 59.57 -5.74
C ARG A 14 -17.13 58.66 -4.63
N GLU A 15 -18.30 58.94 -4.11
CA GLU A 15 -18.93 58.11 -3.06
C GLU A 15 -19.22 56.68 -3.56
N ARG A 16 -19.62 56.51 -4.83
CA ARG A 16 -19.79 55.17 -5.43
C ARG A 16 -18.47 54.43 -5.57
N LEU A 17 -17.38 55.12 -5.91
CA LEU A 17 -16.04 54.53 -6.00
C LEU A 17 -15.53 54.12 -4.62
N GLU A 18 -15.63 54.98 -3.62
CA GLU A 18 -15.25 54.68 -2.22
C GLU A 18 -16.01 53.45 -1.71
N ARG A 19 -17.34 53.39 -1.92
CA ARG A 19 -18.14 52.19 -1.57
C ARG A 19 -17.72 50.92 -2.33
N ARG A 20 -17.24 51.04 -3.57
CA ARG A 20 -16.74 49.89 -4.36
C ARG A 20 -15.39 49.42 -3.84
N GLU A 21 -14.49 50.35 -3.51
CA GLU A 21 -13.19 50.07 -2.90
C GLU A 21 -13.36 49.39 -1.53
N ASP A 22 -14.25 49.89 -0.68
CA ASP A 22 -14.54 49.28 0.63
C ASP A 22 -15.06 47.84 0.47
N ARG A 23 -15.98 47.61 -0.48
CA ARG A 23 -16.46 46.26 -0.78
C ARG A 23 -15.35 45.35 -1.33
N ALA A 24 -14.44 45.89 -2.14
CA ALA A 24 -13.30 45.16 -2.66
C ALA A 24 -12.32 44.78 -1.54
N ARG A 25 -12.03 45.71 -0.62
CA ARG A 25 -11.20 45.47 0.58
C ARG A 25 -11.79 44.38 1.47
N VAL A 26 -13.10 44.43 1.76
CA VAL A 26 -13.79 43.39 2.54
C VAL A 26 -13.70 42.01 1.86
N ARG A 27 -13.85 41.94 0.54
CA ARG A 27 -13.72 40.67 -0.21
C ARG A 27 -12.28 40.14 -0.19
N ALA A 28 -11.30 41.02 -0.36
CA ALA A 28 -9.88 40.66 -0.27
C ALA A 28 -9.53 40.11 1.12
N ASP A 29 -10.00 40.76 2.19
CA ASP A 29 -9.80 40.31 3.57
C ASP A 29 -10.45 38.96 3.84
N VAL A 30 -11.68 38.72 3.35
CA VAL A 30 -12.34 37.42 3.48
C VAL A 30 -11.57 36.33 2.71
N ARG A 31 -11.03 36.65 1.52
CA ARG A 31 -10.21 35.73 0.74
C ARG A 31 -8.91 35.39 1.46
N ILE A 32 -8.20 36.39 1.98
CA ILE A 32 -6.96 36.21 2.75
C ILE A 32 -7.24 35.37 4.01
N LYS A 33 -8.31 35.69 4.77
CA LYS A 33 -8.72 34.91 5.96
C LYS A 33 -9.04 33.45 5.60
N ARG A 34 -9.71 33.21 4.47
CA ARG A 34 -10.01 31.84 4.00
C ARG A 34 -8.74 31.07 3.62
N ILE A 35 -7.82 31.71 2.90
CA ILE A 35 -6.53 31.10 2.53
C ILE A 35 -5.72 30.78 3.80
N ARG A 36 -5.64 31.71 4.74
CA ARG A 36 -4.94 31.52 6.02
C ARG A 36 -5.52 30.35 6.83
N ARG A 37 -6.85 30.28 6.97
CA ARG A 37 -7.51 29.13 7.64
C ARG A 37 -7.23 27.80 6.94
N ARG A 38 -7.25 27.77 5.60
CA ARG A 38 -6.90 26.55 4.84
C ARG A 38 -5.44 26.15 5.08
N ALA A 39 -4.52 27.11 5.09
CA ALA A 39 -3.11 26.87 5.36
C ALA A 39 -2.88 26.38 6.80
N GLU A 40 -3.57 26.95 7.78
CA GLU A 40 -3.52 26.52 9.19
C GLU A 40 -4.05 25.09 9.36
N LEU A 41 -5.17 24.74 8.72
CA LEU A 41 -5.71 23.38 8.72
C LEU A 41 -4.77 22.39 8.01
N ALA A 42 -4.20 22.78 6.86
CA ALA A 42 -3.24 21.96 6.15
C ALA A 42 -1.97 21.70 6.98
N GLY A 43 -1.47 22.73 7.67
CA GLY A 43 -0.34 22.62 8.59
C GLY A 43 -0.64 21.74 9.80
N ALA A 44 -1.84 21.85 10.38
CA ALA A 44 -2.28 20.98 11.47
C ALA A 44 -2.37 19.51 11.01
N LEU A 45 -2.96 19.26 9.85
CA LEU A 45 -3.03 17.92 9.26
C LEU A 45 -1.65 17.35 8.89
N ALA A 46 -0.72 18.19 8.42
CA ALA A 46 0.65 17.76 8.14
C ALA A 46 1.36 17.31 9.44
N ARG A 47 1.17 18.05 10.54
CA ARG A 47 1.73 17.68 11.85
C ARG A 47 1.13 16.38 12.38
N THR A 48 -0.18 16.19 12.30
CA THR A 48 -0.81 14.93 12.73
C THR A 48 -0.41 13.76 11.83
N ARG A 49 -0.26 13.96 10.52
CA ARG A 49 0.29 12.93 9.63
C ARG A 49 1.72 12.57 9.99
N HIS A 50 2.55 13.56 10.35
CA HIS A 50 3.92 13.31 10.77
C HIS A 50 3.98 12.51 12.08
N THR A 51 3.17 12.86 13.09
CA THR A 51 3.11 12.09 14.35
C THR A 51 2.58 10.69 14.13
N VAL A 52 1.53 10.52 13.32
CA VAL A 52 0.99 9.20 12.96
C VAL A 52 2.02 8.39 12.17
N ALA A 53 2.73 9.00 11.22
CA ALA A 53 3.77 8.33 10.45
C ALA A 53 4.98 7.90 11.29
N GLY A 54 5.24 8.59 12.40
CA GLY A 54 6.28 8.24 13.39
C GLY A 54 5.85 7.19 14.41
N SER A 55 4.56 6.83 14.48
CA SER A 55 4.05 5.87 15.45
C SER A 55 4.55 4.44 15.21
N GLY A 56 4.64 3.67 16.29
CA GLY A 56 5.02 2.25 16.23
C GLY A 56 4.03 1.43 15.40
N GLU A 57 2.74 1.77 15.45
CA GLU A 57 1.69 1.14 14.67
C GLU A 57 1.88 1.37 13.16
N ALA A 58 2.18 2.60 12.74
CA ALA A 58 2.47 2.90 11.35
C ALA A 58 3.75 2.21 10.86
N ARG A 59 4.79 2.12 11.71
CA ARG A 59 6.01 1.35 11.41
C ARG A 59 5.71 -0.15 11.25
N ALA A 60 4.92 -0.73 12.14
CA ALA A 60 4.52 -2.14 12.06
C ALA A 60 3.71 -2.42 10.79
N GLN A 61 2.79 -1.52 10.43
CA GLN A 61 2.04 -1.61 9.17
C GLN A 61 2.97 -1.51 7.95
N ARG A 62 3.97 -0.61 7.97
CA ARG A 62 4.98 -0.53 6.90
C ARG A 62 5.76 -1.82 6.76
N VAL A 63 6.27 -2.37 7.87
CA VAL A 63 6.99 -3.66 7.88
C VAL A 63 6.12 -4.79 7.31
N ALA A 64 4.85 -4.88 7.74
CA ALA A 64 3.91 -5.85 7.20
C ALA A 64 3.65 -5.64 5.70
N SER A 65 3.48 -4.39 5.25
CA SER A 65 3.28 -4.07 3.84
C SER A 65 4.52 -4.41 2.98
N THR A 66 5.73 -4.15 3.49
CA THR A 66 6.99 -4.52 2.83
C THR A 66 7.05 -6.03 2.63
N ARG A 67 6.69 -6.83 3.64
CA ARG A 67 6.61 -8.28 3.51
C ARG A 67 5.64 -8.70 2.40
N THR A 68 4.44 -8.12 2.37
CA THR A 68 3.44 -8.45 1.34
C THR A 68 3.91 -8.06 -0.06
N VAL A 69 4.45 -6.84 -0.22
CA VAL A 69 4.96 -6.36 -1.52
C VAL A 69 6.14 -7.21 -1.99
N ALA A 70 7.09 -7.51 -1.10
CA ALA A 70 8.24 -8.34 -1.45
C ALA A 70 7.81 -9.74 -1.88
N LEU A 71 6.90 -10.39 -1.15
CA LEU A 71 6.37 -11.69 -1.56
C LEU A 71 5.56 -11.61 -2.87
N ALA A 72 4.78 -10.55 -3.08
CA ALA A 72 4.02 -10.35 -4.30
C ALA A 72 4.91 -10.22 -5.54
N VAL A 73 6.14 -9.72 -5.39
CA VAL A 73 7.12 -9.60 -6.48
C VAL A 73 7.97 -10.86 -6.62
N LEU A 74 8.52 -11.38 -5.51
CA LEU A 74 9.48 -12.48 -5.53
C LEU A 74 8.83 -13.83 -5.86
N VAL A 75 7.56 -14.05 -5.49
CA VAL A 75 6.87 -15.32 -5.79
C VAL A 75 6.67 -15.52 -7.30
N PRO A 76 6.16 -14.54 -8.07
CA PRO A 76 6.10 -14.66 -9.53
C PRO A 76 7.48 -14.87 -10.18
N VAL A 77 8.51 -14.20 -9.69
CA VAL A 77 9.89 -14.38 -10.19
C VAL A 77 10.37 -15.81 -9.94
N LEU A 78 10.11 -16.35 -8.75
CA LEU A 78 10.41 -17.74 -8.42
C LEU A 78 9.65 -18.72 -9.32
N ILE A 79 8.37 -18.46 -9.61
CA ILE A 79 7.57 -19.28 -10.53
C ILE A 79 8.14 -19.21 -11.96
N ALA A 80 8.56 -18.03 -12.41
CA ALA A 80 9.15 -17.86 -13.74
C ALA A 80 10.47 -18.64 -13.87
N PHE A 81 11.38 -18.52 -12.89
CA PHE A 81 12.62 -19.31 -12.89
C PHE A 81 12.35 -20.80 -12.73
N GLY A 82 11.37 -21.18 -11.90
CA GLY A 82 10.97 -22.58 -11.75
C GLY A 82 10.40 -23.18 -13.03
N GLY A 83 9.60 -22.41 -13.79
CA GLY A 83 9.08 -22.83 -15.09
C GLY A 83 10.15 -22.87 -16.19
N TRP A 84 11.12 -21.96 -16.17
CA TRP A 84 12.27 -22.00 -17.09
C TRP A 84 13.16 -23.21 -16.81
N SER A 85 13.47 -23.43 -15.54
CA SER A 85 14.21 -24.58 -15.07
C SER A 85 13.47 -25.86 -15.51
N ALA A 86 12.14 -25.89 -15.28
CA ALA A 86 11.08 -26.72 -15.88
C ALA A 86 11.47 -27.53 -17.12
N ALA A 87 11.68 -26.75 -18.16
CA ALA A 87 11.92 -27.24 -19.50
C ALA A 87 13.33 -27.85 -19.64
N GLY A 88 14.31 -27.32 -18.91
CA GLY A 88 15.69 -27.76 -18.95
C GLY A 88 15.90 -29.14 -18.33
N VAL A 89 15.32 -29.43 -17.16
CA VAL A 89 15.43 -30.78 -16.56
C VAL A 89 14.64 -31.78 -17.38
N GLN A 90 13.49 -31.41 -17.94
CA GLN A 90 12.74 -32.32 -18.81
C GLN A 90 13.55 -32.73 -20.04
N ALA A 91 14.16 -31.76 -20.74
CA ALA A 91 15.04 -32.04 -21.87
C ALA A 91 16.22 -32.94 -21.45
N GLY A 92 16.81 -32.69 -20.28
CA GLY A 92 17.89 -33.52 -19.74
C GLY A 92 17.51 -34.94 -19.38
N MET A 93 16.36 -35.13 -18.73
CA MET A 93 15.85 -36.45 -18.40
C MET A 93 15.51 -37.26 -19.66
N VAL A 94 14.89 -36.62 -20.65
CA VAL A 94 14.57 -37.26 -21.94
C VAL A 94 15.85 -37.67 -22.67
N ALA A 95 16.85 -36.79 -22.72
CA ALA A 95 18.13 -37.09 -23.36
C ALA A 95 18.92 -38.20 -22.64
N MET A 96 19.04 -38.13 -21.30
CA MET A 96 19.81 -39.12 -20.53
C MET A 96 19.19 -40.52 -20.53
N LEU A 97 17.86 -40.60 -20.51
CA LEU A 97 17.15 -41.88 -20.48
C LEU A 97 16.79 -42.39 -21.89
N GLY A 98 17.10 -41.64 -22.94
CA GLY A 98 16.74 -41.98 -24.32
C GLY A 98 15.23 -42.14 -24.50
N LEU A 99 14.44 -41.31 -23.81
CA LEU A 99 12.99 -41.39 -23.87
C LEU A 99 12.49 -40.78 -25.17
N ASP A 100 11.40 -41.34 -25.70
CA ASP A 100 10.65 -40.69 -26.75
C ASP A 100 9.98 -39.41 -26.18
N PRO A 101 10.14 -38.23 -26.81
CA PRO A 101 9.50 -36.98 -26.38
C PRO A 101 7.99 -37.09 -26.16
N ASP A 102 7.32 -37.96 -26.92
CA ASP A 102 5.87 -38.17 -26.84
C ASP A 102 5.47 -39.27 -25.84
N SER A 103 6.45 -39.89 -25.17
CA SER A 103 6.17 -40.94 -24.21
C SER A 103 5.55 -40.40 -22.90
N PRO A 104 4.69 -41.20 -22.23
CA PRO A 104 4.20 -40.84 -20.90
C PRO A 104 5.33 -40.69 -19.87
N ALA A 105 6.49 -41.34 -20.09
CA ALA A 105 7.67 -41.16 -19.27
C ALA A 105 8.29 -39.76 -19.41
N ALA A 106 8.31 -39.19 -20.63
CA ALA A 106 8.73 -37.81 -20.87
C ALA A 106 7.77 -36.79 -20.23
N LEU A 107 6.46 -37.09 -20.19
CA LEU A 107 5.49 -36.30 -19.41
C LEU A 107 5.72 -36.43 -17.91
N ALA A 108 6.05 -37.62 -17.39
CA ALA A 108 6.36 -37.79 -15.97
C ALA A 108 7.63 -37.03 -15.55
N ALA A 109 8.60 -36.86 -16.46
CA ALA A 109 9.80 -36.07 -16.22
C ALA A 109 9.50 -34.59 -15.88
N TRP A 110 8.38 -34.03 -16.38
CA TRP A 110 7.93 -32.69 -16.00
C TRP A 110 7.60 -32.53 -14.52
N LEU A 111 7.29 -33.61 -13.79
CA LEU A 111 6.95 -33.56 -12.37
C LEU A 111 8.18 -33.60 -11.45
N VAL A 112 9.30 -34.11 -11.95
CA VAL A 112 10.54 -34.25 -11.17
C VAL A 112 11.01 -32.90 -10.65
N GLU A 113 10.96 -31.90 -11.51
CA GLU A 113 11.50 -30.59 -11.21
C GLU A 113 10.63 -29.72 -10.28
N PRO A 114 9.30 -29.58 -10.48
CA PRO A 114 8.42 -29.01 -9.47
C PRO A 114 8.56 -29.71 -8.11
N GLY A 115 8.82 -31.02 -8.11
CA GLY A 115 9.11 -31.79 -6.91
C GLY A 115 10.40 -31.34 -6.21
N LEU A 116 11.52 -31.29 -6.94
CA LEU A 116 12.82 -30.84 -6.41
C LEU A 116 12.79 -29.37 -5.96
N LEU A 117 12.20 -28.49 -6.78
CA LEU A 117 12.05 -27.08 -6.46
C LEU A 117 11.12 -26.89 -5.26
N GLY A 118 10.01 -27.62 -5.20
CA GLY A 118 9.10 -27.63 -4.06
C GLY A 118 9.79 -28.06 -2.76
N LEU A 119 10.68 -29.06 -2.83
CA LEU A 119 11.49 -29.51 -1.69
C LEU A 119 12.45 -28.42 -1.21
N VAL A 120 13.23 -27.80 -2.13
CA VAL A 120 14.18 -26.73 -1.79
C VAL A 120 13.46 -25.52 -1.21
N VAL A 121 12.42 -25.03 -1.90
CA VAL A 121 11.59 -23.91 -1.44
C VAL A 121 10.94 -24.23 -0.08
N GLY A 122 10.46 -25.46 0.09
CA GLY A 122 9.89 -25.94 1.36
C GLY A 122 10.90 -25.87 2.52
N VAL A 123 12.13 -26.37 2.31
CA VAL A 123 13.20 -26.31 3.34
C VAL A 123 13.54 -24.86 3.70
N ILE A 124 13.67 -23.98 2.71
CA ILE A 124 13.96 -22.54 2.94
C ILE A 124 12.84 -21.88 3.74
N LEU A 125 11.57 -22.12 3.38
CA LEU A 125 10.42 -21.56 4.09
C LEU A 125 10.31 -22.10 5.53
N ILE A 126 10.57 -23.39 5.74
CA ILE A 126 10.59 -23.99 7.07
C ILE A 126 11.71 -23.39 7.92
N ARG A 127 12.92 -23.23 7.37
CA ARG A 127 14.06 -22.58 8.05
C ARG A 127 13.68 -21.15 8.46
N ALA A 128 13.21 -20.33 7.52
CA ALA A 128 12.79 -18.96 7.78
C ALA A 128 11.70 -18.90 8.87
N ARG A 129 10.74 -19.83 8.83
CA ARG A 129 9.67 -19.87 9.83
C ARG A 129 10.18 -20.29 11.21
N LEU A 130 11.07 -21.26 11.31
CA LEU A 130 11.68 -21.66 12.58
C LEU A 130 12.57 -20.55 13.17
N GLN A 131 13.37 -19.88 12.34
CA GLN A 131 14.20 -18.75 12.76
C GLN A 131 13.36 -17.58 13.29
N SER A 132 12.23 -17.29 12.64
CA SER A 132 11.27 -16.29 13.17
C SER A 132 10.60 -16.69 14.49
N ALA A 133 10.67 -17.97 14.89
CA ALA A 133 10.23 -18.48 16.18
C ALA A 133 11.38 -18.65 17.19
N GLY A 134 12.60 -18.24 16.84
CA GLY A 134 13.81 -18.40 17.66
C GLY A 134 14.41 -19.80 17.64
N GLY A 135 13.96 -20.67 16.74
CA GLY A 135 14.56 -21.97 16.48
C GLY A 135 15.58 -21.92 15.35
N ASP A 136 16.39 -22.96 15.21
CA ASP A 136 17.28 -23.12 14.06
C ASP A 136 17.10 -24.51 13.46
N LEU A 137 17.37 -24.62 12.16
CA LEU A 137 17.27 -25.88 11.43
C LEU A 137 18.63 -26.60 11.50
N ASP A 138 18.64 -27.92 11.70
CA ASP A 138 19.90 -28.67 11.73
C ASP A 138 20.67 -28.51 10.40
N SER A 139 21.99 -28.47 10.50
CA SER A 139 22.97 -28.50 9.40
C SER A 139 22.70 -29.56 8.32
N ARG A 140 22.00 -30.66 8.68
CA ARG A 140 21.56 -31.70 7.74
C ARG A 140 20.60 -31.17 6.68
N ALA A 141 19.72 -30.23 7.03
CA ALA A 141 18.79 -29.65 6.08
C ALA A 141 19.52 -28.79 5.03
N THR A 142 20.59 -28.10 5.43
CA THR A 142 21.47 -27.37 4.48
C THR A 142 22.14 -28.33 3.51
N ARG A 143 22.57 -29.53 3.97
CA ARG A 143 23.12 -30.56 3.07
C ARG A 143 22.07 -31.08 2.08
N ILE A 144 20.82 -31.26 2.50
CA ILE A 144 19.72 -31.67 1.61
C ILE A 144 19.44 -30.59 0.57
N GLU A 145 19.45 -29.31 0.97
CA GLU A 145 19.28 -28.16 0.09
C GLU A 145 20.37 -28.11 -0.99
N TRP A 146 21.64 -28.21 -0.59
CA TRP A 146 22.77 -28.27 -1.53
C TRP A 146 22.69 -29.49 -2.44
N ALA A 147 22.36 -30.67 -1.91
CA ALA A 147 22.24 -31.88 -2.71
C ALA A 147 21.14 -31.75 -3.77
N ALA A 148 19.96 -31.23 -3.41
CA ALA A 148 18.86 -31.01 -4.33
C ALA A 148 19.21 -29.96 -5.40
N LEU A 149 19.85 -28.85 -5.00
CA LEU A 149 20.28 -27.80 -5.92
C LEU A 149 21.34 -28.31 -6.90
N SER A 150 22.38 -28.98 -6.41
CA SER A 150 23.42 -29.57 -7.26
C SER A 150 22.83 -30.60 -8.21
N THR A 151 21.90 -31.44 -7.75
CA THR A 151 21.21 -32.42 -8.61
C THR A 151 20.42 -31.73 -9.71
N SER A 152 19.68 -30.66 -9.40
CA SER A 152 18.93 -29.87 -10.39
C SER A 152 19.86 -29.23 -11.43
N ILE A 153 20.99 -28.63 -11.00
CA ILE A 153 21.97 -28.04 -11.92
C ILE A 153 22.58 -29.10 -12.83
N VAL A 154 23.00 -30.24 -12.28
CA VAL A 154 23.60 -31.34 -13.05
C VAL A 154 22.61 -31.89 -14.07
N LEU A 155 21.35 -32.12 -13.69
CA LEU A 155 20.33 -32.61 -14.61
C LEU A 155 20.05 -31.62 -15.75
N ASN A 156 20.01 -30.33 -15.45
CA ASN A 156 19.76 -29.28 -16.45
C ASN A 156 20.93 -29.16 -17.45
N MET A 157 22.17 -29.30 -16.95
CA MET A 157 23.38 -29.34 -17.77
C MET A 157 23.49 -30.62 -18.60
N ALA A 158 23.08 -31.77 -18.05
CA ALA A 158 23.21 -33.07 -18.73
C ALA A 158 22.42 -33.13 -20.05
N GLY A 159 21.25 -32.48 -20.11
CA GLY A 159 20.45 -32.40 -21.34
C GLY A 159 21.07 -31.60 -22.47
N HIS A 160 21.98 -30.70 -22.13
CA HIS A 160 22.60 -29.76 -23.04
C HIS A 160 24.11 -29.96 -23.08
N TRP A 161 24.57 -31.17 -22.70
CA TRP A 161 25.99 -31.45 -22.63
C TRP A 161 26.60 -31.38 -24.04
N PRO A 162 27.52 -30.44 -24.28
CA PRO A 162 28.04 -30.21 -25.61
C PRO A 162 29.04 -31.31 -25.99
N SER A 163 29.07 -31.67 -27.28
CA SER A 163 30.08 -32.59 -27.82
C SER A 163 31.47 -31.95 -27.91
N THR A 164 31.54 -30.61 -27.93
CA THR A 164 32.78 -29.83 -27.95
C THR A 164 32.69 -28.67 -26.96
N LEU A 165 33.76 -28.41 -26.21
CA LEU A 165 33.82 -27.33 -25.22
C LEU A 165 34.28 -26.01 -25.86
N ASP A 166 33.49 -25.48 -26.79
CA ASP A 166 33.70 -24.13 -27.32
C ASP A 166 33.04 -23.07 -26.41
N SER A 167 33.34 -21.80 -26.66
CA SER A 167 32.78 -20.69 -25.86
C SER A 167 31.27 -20.59 -25.98
N ALA A 168 30.69 -21.01 -27.11
CA ALA A 168 29.25 -21.00 -27.33
C ALA A 168 28.54 -22.08 -26.50
N ALA A 169 29.13 -23.27 -26.41
CA ALA A 169 28.68 -24.37 -25.60
C ALA A 169 28.74 -24.04 -24.10
N LEU A 170 29.80 -23.37 -23.65
CA LEU A 170 29.89 -22.91 -22.26
C LEU A 170 28.80 -21.86 -21.94
N ALA A 171 28.54 -20.93 -22.86
CA ALA A 171 27.48 -19.94 -22.72
C ALA A 171 26.08 -20.59 -22.70
N SER A 172 25.86 -21.62 -23.51
CA SER A 172 24.64 -22.42 -23.52
C SER A 172 24.43 -23.13 -22.17
N LEU A 173 25.43 -23.86 -21.69
CA LEU A 173 25.39 -24.53 -20.38
C LEU A 173 25.09 -23.55 -19.24
N ALA A 174 25.71 -22.36 -19.26
CA ALA A 174 25.44 -21.31 -18.29
C ALA A 174 23.98 -20.80 -18.38
N GLY A 175 23.45 -20.64 -19.59
CA GLY A 175 22.05 -20.26 -19.82
C GLY A 175 21.05 -21.28 -19.26
N HIS A 176 21.37 -22.58 -19.35
CA HIS A 176 20.54 -23.65 -18.78
C HIS A 176 20.65 -23.73 -17.25
N ALA A 177 21.85 -23.54 -16.69
CA ALA A 177 22.05 -23.47 -15.23
C ALA A 177 21.41 -22.23 -14.57
N LEU A 178 21.09 -21.19 -15.36
CA LEU A 178 20.53 -19.94 -14.85
C LEU A 178 19.15 -20.11 -14.22
N GLY A 179 18.34 -21.06 -14.69
CA GLY A 179 17.03 -21.37 -14.12
C GLY A 179 17.11 -21.81 -12.65
N PRO A 180 17.77 -22.95 -12.35
CA PRO A 180 17.95 -23.43 -10.98
C PRO A 180 18.63 -22.40 -10.07
N LEU A 181 19.67 -21.73 -10.57
CA LEU A 181 20.40 -20.71 -9.80
C LEU A 181 19.53 -19.48 -9.51
N GLY A 182 18.76 -19.03 -10.49
CA GLY A 182 17.81 -17.92 -10.33
C GLY A 182 16.69 -18.25 -9.35
N ALA A 183 16.15 -19.47 -9.40
CA ALA A 183 15.15 -19.94 -8.44
C ALA A 183 15.71 -20.01 -7.01
N ALA A 184 16.88 -20.63 -6.83
CA ALA A 184 17.54 -20.73 -5.53
C ALA A 184 17.90 -19.34 -4.97
N GLY A 185 18.45 -18.45 -5.80
CA GLY A 185 18.76 -17.08 -5.43
C GLY A 185 17.52 -16.29 -5.03
N THR A 186 16.40 -16.47 -5.73
CA THR A 186 15.12 -15.82 -5.40
C THR A 186 14.56 -16.36 -4.08
N ALA A 187 14.61 -17.67 -3.86
CA ALA A 187 14.16 -18.28 -2.61
C ALA A 187 15.02 -17.82 -1.41
N TYR A 188 16.35 -17.75 -1.58
CA TYR A 188 17.26 -17.18 -0.59
C TYR A 188 16.92 -15.72 -0.28
N LEU A 189 16.66 -14.90 -1.30
CA LEU A 189 16.27 -13.50 -1.13
C LEU A 189 14.94 -13.37 -0.38
N ILE A 190 13.97 -14.25 -0.63
CA ILE A 190 12.73 -14.32 0.14
C ILE A 190 13.04 -14.57 1.63
N SER A 191 13.95 -15.49 1.95
CA SER A 191 14.38 -15.75 3.34
C SER A 191 14.99 -14.51 3.97
N VAL A 192 15.97 -13.87 3.31
CA VAL A 192 16.64 -12.66 3.82
C VAL A 192 15.63 -11.53 4.10
N VAL A 193 14.65 -11.34 3.21
CA VAL A 193 13.59 -10.34 3.44
C VAL A 193 12.72 -10.71 4.64
N GLN A 194 12.37 -11.99 4.81
CA GLN A 194 11.62 -12.45 5.98
C GLN A 194 12.39 -12.26 7.28
N ASP A 195 13.70 -12.54 7.29
CA ASP A 195 14.58 -12.34 8.44
C ASP A 195 14.69 -10.85 8.79
N GLY A 196 14.87 -9.99 7.78
CA GLY A 196 14.87 -8.53 7.98
C GLY A 196 13.54 -8.01 8.52
N VAL A 197 12.41 -8.56 8.06
CA VAL A 197 11.06 -8.24 8.58
C VAL A 197 10.87 -8.73 10.01
N ALA A 198 11.39 -9.91 10.35
CA ALA A 198 11.28 -10.50 11.68
C ALA A 198 12.19 -9.79 12.71
N ALA A 199 13.38 -9.35 12.29
CA ALA A 199 14.32 -8.60 13.11
C ALA A 199 13.93 -7.12 13.27
N ALA A 200 13.08 -6.59 12.37
CA ALA A 200 12.60 -5.22 12.48
C ALA A 200 11.75 -5.05 13.75
N ASP A 201 12.23 -4.24 14.69
CA ASP A 201 11.45 -3.80 15.84
C ASP A 201 10.73 -2.47 15.52
N PRO A 202 9.43 -2.50 15.18
CA PRO A 202 8.68 -1.27 14.90
C PRO A 202 8.40 -0.46 16.17
N TRP A 203 8.58 -1.06 17.35
CA TRP A 203 8.23 -0.46 18.64
C TRP A 203 9.40 0.24 19.31
N THR A 204 10.62 0.04 18.83
CA THR A 204 11.83 0.69 19.36
C THR A 204 12.46 1.56 18.27
N LEU A 205 12.74 2.81 18.60
CA LEU A 205 13.45 3.75 17.75
C LEU A 205 14.96 3.39 17.69
N PRO A 206 15.73 3.88 16.71
CA PRO A 206 17.16 3.56 16.60
C PRO A 206 18.00 3.95 17.83
N ASP A 207 17.53 4.91 18.63
CA ASP A 207 18.13 5.34 19.89
C ASP A 207 17.77 4.44 21.10
N GLY A 208 16.99 3.37 20.88
CA GLY A 208 16.51 2.47 21.92
C GLY A 208 15.26 2.95 22.65
N THR A 209 14.74 4.14 22.32
CA THR A 209 13.53 4.66 22.98
C THR A 209 12.26 4.00 22.41
N PRO A 210 11.20 3.84 23.23
CA PRO A 210 9.95 3.28 22.73
C PRO A 210 9.29 4.23 21.74
N ALA A 211 8.93 3.72 20.57
CA ALA A 211 8.18 4.46 19.57
C ALA A 211 6.82 4.91 20.14
N PRO A 212 6.37 6.14 19.84
CA PRO A 212 5.10 6.65 20.33
C PRO A 212 3.97 5.73 19.88
N SER A 213 3.11 5.33 20.82
CA SER A 213 1.89 4.60 20.51
C SER A 213 0.77 5.57 20.22
N LEU A 214 -0.03 5.29 19.20
CA LEU A 214 -1.27 6.04 18.98
C LEU A 214 -2.24 5.85 20.15
N SER A 215 -2.25 4.67 20.78
CA SER A 215 -3.11 4.37 21.92
C SER A 215 -2.68 5.04 23.23
N SER A 216 -1.45 5.53 23.34
CA SER A 216 -0.91 6.14 24.55
C SER A 216 -0.89 7.67 24.48
N THR A 217 -1.46 8.26 23.43
CA THR A 217 -1.61 9.73 23.36
C THR A 217 -2.63 10.11 24.43
N PRO A 218 -2.22 10.75 25.54
CA PRO A 218 -3.16 11.11 26.59
C PRO A 218 -4.18 12.08 25.99
N GLU A 219 -5.45 11.72 26.07
CA GLU A 219 -6.60 12.56 25.69
C GLU A 219 -6.63 13.89 26.49
N SER A 220 -5.79 14.00 27.53
CA SER A 220 -5.66 15.14 28.44
C SER A 220 -5.08 16.43 27.84
N ALA A 221 -4.60 16.44 26.59
CA ALA A 221 -4.12 17.69 25.97
C ALA A 221 -5.25 18.61 25.45
N SER A 222 -6.53 18.22 25.62
CA SER A 222 -7.70 19.06 25.31
C SER A 222 -8.15 19.95 26.47
N GLU A 223 -7.46 19.96 27.61
CA GLU A 223 -7.59 21.08 28.56
C GLU A 223 -6.86 22.29 27.97
N SER A 224 -7.55 23.02 27.11
CA SER A 224 -7.20 24.40 26.80
C SER A 224 -7.00 25.15 28.12
N PRO A 225 -5.89 25.91 28.30
CA PRO A 225 -5.75 26.79 29.44
C PRO A 225 -6.87 27.83 29.37
N SER A 226 -7.96 27.54 30.08
CA SER A 226 -9.01 28.49 30.45
C SER A 226 -8.39 29.45 31.47
N GLY A 227 -7.53 30.33 30.97
CA GLY A 227 -6.77 31.30 31.73
C GLY A 227 -7.06 32.70 31.22
N ALA A 228 -8.12 33.29 31.78
CA ALA A 228 -8.35 34.73 31.92
C ALA A 228 -8.45 35.59 30.65
N ALA A 229 -9.63 35.55 30.00
CA ALA A 229 -10.24 36.77 29.45
C ALA A 229 -11.76 36.65 29.55
N SER A 230 -12.27 37.06 30.71
CA SER A 230 -13.68 37.33 30.93
C SER A 230 -14.09 38.53 30.07
N GLN A 231 -15.09 38.35 29.18
CA GLN A 231 -16.32 39.16 29.17
C GLN A 231 -17.25 38.75 28.00
N SER A 232 -18.44 38.27 28.39
CA SER A 232 -19.71 38.28 27.65
C SER A 232 -19.71 37.86 26.18
N ALA A 233 -19.55 36.56 25.93
CA ALA A 233 -20.05 35.95 24.71
C ALA A 233 -20.92 34.74 25.07
N ARG A 234 -22.21 34.90 24.75
CA ARG A 234 -23.31 33.94 24.80
C ARG A 234 -22.84 32.49 24.64
N GLU A 235 -23.06 31.69 25.68
CA GLU A 235 -22.80 30.26 25.74
C GLU A 235 -23.58 29.52 24.64
N VAL A 236 -22.90 29.26 23.52
CA VAL A 236 -23.37 28.34 22.49
C VAL A 236 -22.81 26.99 22.87
N VAL A 237 -23.65 26.17 23.51
CA VAL A 237 -23.36 24.76 23.81
C VAL A 237 -22.91 24.08 22.51
N PRO A 238 -21.64 23.63 22.39
CA PRO A 238 -21.22 22.88 21.21
C PRO A 238 -22.04 21.58 21.18
N PRO A 239 -22.62 21.20 20.02
CA PRO A 239 -23.37 19.95 19.92
C PRO A 239 -22.43 18.80 20.28
N ALA A 240 -22.90 17.89 21.14
CA ALA A 240 -22.17 16.70 21.52
C ALA A 240 -21.66 15.99 20.26
N LEU A 241 -20.33 15.83 20.16
CA LEU A 241 -19.69 15.08 19.09
C LEU A 241 -20.08 13.61 19.26
N GLU A 242 -21.13 13.22 18.57
CA GLU A 242 -21.54 11.82 18.46
C GLU A 242 -20.47 11.09 17.64
N TRP A 243 -19.71 10.22 18.31
CA TRP A 243 -18.71 9.38 17.66
C TRP A 243 -19.37 8.59 16.54
N VAL A 244 -18.98 8.87 15.29
CA VAL A 244 -19.49 8.19 14.11
C VAL A 244 -19.18 6.69 14.25
N ARG A 245 -20.22 5.89 14.52
CA ARG A 245 -20.11 4.43 14.51
C ARG A 245 -19.55 3.99 13.16
N ALA A 246 -18.51 3.16 13.20
CA ALA A 246 -17.99 2.55 11.99
C ALA A 246 -19.13 1.86 11.23
N PRO A 247 -19.28 2.10 9.92
CA PRO A 247 -20.37 1.53 9.14
C PRO A 247 -20.35 0.00 9.23
N GLN A 248 -21.50 -0.59 9.54
CA GLN A 248 -21.65 -2.04 9.63
C GLN A 248 -21.22 -2.68 8.29
N GLY A 249 -20.21 -3.55 8.34
CA GLY A 249 -19.60 -4.19 7.17
C GLY A 249 -18.21 -3.67 6.79
N ALA A 250 -17.72 -2.61 7.43
CA ALA A 250 -16.30 -2.27 7.33
C ALA A 250 -15.46 -3.44 7.87
N ARG A 251 -14.54 -3.96 7.04
CA ARG A 251 -13.52 -4.91 7.50
C ARG A 251 -12.61 -4.16 8.46
N LEU A 252 -12.90 -4.27 9.75
CA LEU A 252 -11.98 -3.88 10.81
C LEU A 252 -10.72 -4.72 10.61
N LEU A 253 -9.62 -4.06 10.22
CA LEU A 253 -8.32 -4.72 10.19
C LEU A 253 -8.05 -5.22 11.61
N PRO A 254 -7.57 -6.47 11.79
CA PRO A 254 -7.27 -6.99 13.11
C PRO A 254 -6.33 -5.99 13.79
N LEU A 255 -6.79 -5.42 14.91
CA LEU A 255 -5.95 -4.58 15.74
C LEU A 255 -4.76 -5.45 16.14
N VAL A 256 -3.57 -5.12 15.64
CA VAL A 256 -2.35 -5.81 16.03
C VAL A 256 -2.10 -5.38 17.47
N ALA A 257 -2.62 -6.16 18.41
CA ALA A 257 -2.40 -5.94 19.82
C ALA A 257 -0.88 -5.93 20.06
N ARG A 258 -0.39 -4.85 20.70
CA ARG A 258 0.98 -4.83 21.19
C ARG A 258 1.21 -6.11 22.01
N PRO A 259 2.24 -6.92 21.72
CA PRO A 259 2.59 -7.99 22.64
C PRO A 259 2.90 -7.32 23.99
N HIS A 260 2.10 -7.63 25.01
CA HIS A 260 2.43 -7.22 26.37
C HIS A 260 3.79 -7.83 26.69
N ARG A 261 4.82 -6.99 26.73
CA ARG A 261 6.13 -7.36 27.25
C ARG A 261 5.87 -7.67 28.72
N LYS A 262 5.68 -8.96 29.05
CA LYS A 262 5.77 -9.43 30.43
C LYS A 262 7.17 -9.00 30.86
N THR A 263 7.25 -7.95 31.64
CA THR A 263 8.39 -7.64 32.48
C THR A 263 8.53 -8.83 33.41
N ILE A 264 9.26 -9.84 32.95
CA ILE A 264 9.81 -10.85 33.84
C ILE A 264 10.82 -10.05 34.67
N THR A 265 10.36 -9.50 35.78
CA THR A 265 11.22 -9.06 36.87
C THR A 265 12.10 -10.26 37.19
N ALA A 266 13.36 -10.18 36.75
CA ALA A 266 14.39 -11.16 37.04
C ALA A 266 14.55 -11.23 38.56
N SER A 267 13.82 -12.17 39.18
CA SER A 267 14.10 -12.63 40.52
C SER A 267 15.41 -13.41 40.45
N ALA A 268 16.49 -12.73 40.77
CA ALA A 268 17.80 -13.34 40.93
C ALA A 268 17.76 -14.34 42.09
N LYS A 269 17.84 -15.66 41.81
CA LYS A 269 18.39 -16.65 42.76
C LYS A 269 18.62 -18.04 42.14
N SER A 270 19.78 -18.62 42.51
CA SER A 270 20.18 -20.05 42.45
C SER A 270 20.54 -20.55 41.04
N THR A 271 21.80 -20.85 40.67
CA THR A 271 22.81 -21.75 41.27
C THR A 271 22.25 -23.12 41.64
N SER A 272 22.38 -24.10 40.74
CA SER A 272 22.52 -25.56 40.98
C SER A 272 22.47 -26.22 39.58
N GLU A 273 23.60 -26.60 39.02
CA GLU A 273 24.21 -27.93 39.12
C GLU A 273 23.57 -28.93 38.14
N SER A 274 24.39 -29.31 37.15
CA SER A 274 24.12 -30.34 36.16
C SER A 274 24.05 -31.72 36.83
N PRO A 275 23.25 -32.66 36.31
CA PRO A 275 23.94 -33.87 35.86
C PRO A 275 23.42 -34.46 34.55
N ARG A 276 24.39 -35.06 33.85
CA ARG A 276 24.28 -36.03 32.74
C ARG A 276 23.33 -37.20 33.06
N ARG A 277 22.57 -37.64 32.06
CA ARG A 277 22.15 -39.05 31.83
C ARG A 277 21.64 -39.18 30.39
N SER A 278 22.41 -39.79 29.48
CA SER A 278 22.44 -41.22 29.12
C SER A 278 21.19 -41.73 28.37
N THR A 279 21.36 -41.85 27.06
CA THR A 279 21.01 -42.97 26.17
C THR A 279 20.05 -44.08 26.62
N SER A 280 19.26 -44.51 25.62
CA SER A 280 18.62 -45.82 25.33
C SER A 280 17.22 -46.11 25.86
N GLU A 281 16.26 -46.24 24.92
CA GLU A 281 15.17 -47.23 24.79
C GLU A 281 14.22 -46.68 23.71
N GLN A 282 14.26 -47.10 22.44
CA GLN A 282 13.94 -48.41 21.87
C GLN A 282 12.52 -48.89 22.21
N GLY A 283 11.61 -48.81 21.24
CA GLY A 283 10.49 -49.74 21.16
C GLY A 283 9.13 -49.17 20.74
N ARG A 284 8.57 -49.82 19.71
CA ARG A 284 7.15 -50.07 19.43
C ARG A 284 6.35 -49.06 18.59
N GLN A 285 6.26 -49.40 17.31
CA GLN A 285 5.02 -49.29 16.52
C GLN A 285 3.86 -50.00 17.23
N PRO A 286 2.63 -49.53 17.02
CA PRO A 286 1.74 -50.33 16.21
C PRO A 286 1.03 -49.54 15.09
N SER A 287 0.88 -50.25 13.98
CA SER A 287 -0.08 -50.02 12.90
C SER A 287 -1.50 -49.87 13.43
N SER A 288 -2.24 -48.87 12.93
CA SER A 288 -3.69 -48.93 12.82
C SER A 288 -4.13 -48.16 11.59
N GLU A 289 -4.68 -48.96 10.70
CA GLU A 289 -5.46 -48.69 9.51
C GLU A 289 -6.80 -48.07 9.94
N GLU A 290 -7.10 -46.85 9.50
CA GLU A 290 -8.42 -46.24 9.70
C GLU A 290 -8.86 -45.49 8.43
N ALA A 291 -10.09 -45.84 8.05
CA ALA A 291 -10.78 -45.54 6.80
C ALA A 291 -11.23 -44.06 6.70
N PRO A 292 -11.65 -43.58 5.51
CA PRO A 292 -11.87 -42.15 5.27
C PRO A 292 -13.19 -41.64 5.89
N GLU A 293 -13.10 -40.60 6.73
CA GLU A 293 -14.25 -39.86 7.23
C GLU A 293 -14.96 -39.05 6.11
N PRO A 294 -16.30 -39.05 6.05
CA PRO A 294 -17.07 -38.26 5.09
C PRO A 294 -17.14 -36.78 5.48
N ALA A 295 -17.02 -35.92 4.47
CA ALA A 295 -17.05 -34.47 4.55
C ALA A 295 -18.28 -33.90 5.29
N ALA A 296 -18.07 -33.37 6.49
CA ALA A 296 -19.05 -32.60 7.24
C ALA A 296 -19.30 -31.22 6.58
N LYS A 297 -20.51 -31.05 6.03
CA LYS A 297 -21.04 -29.75 5.55
C LYS A 297 -21.11 -28.77 6.72
N ARG A 298 -20.34 -27.68 6.64
CA ARG A 298 -20.45 -26.53 7.55
C ARG A 298 -21.84 -25.87 7.43
N PRO A 299 -22.56 -25.63 8.53
CA PRO A 299 -23.83 -24.90 8.50
C PRO A 299 -23.61 -23.43 8.14
N GLN A 300 -24.35 -22.94 7.14
CA GLN A 300 -24.38 -21.52 6.79
C GLN A 300 -25.09 -20.73 7.89
N LYS A 301 -24.39 -19.75 8.48
CA LYS A 301 -24.97 -18.79 9.41
C LYS A 301 -26.07 -17.98 8.69
N PRO A 302 -27.30 -17.90 9.24
CA PRO A 302 -28.35 -17.05 8.69
C PRO A 302 -27.93 -15.57 8.77
N ARG A 303 -27.95 -14.87 7.64
CA ARG A 303 -27.79 -13.41 7.59
C ARG A 303 -29.06 -12.78 8.11
N ALA A 304 -29.02 -12.32 9.36
CA ALA A 304 -29.99 -11.39 9.89
C ALA A 304 -29.79 -10.01 9.23
N ASP A 305 -30.90 -9.30 9.06
CA ASP A 305 -31.01 -7.87 8.80
C ASP A 305 -30.94 -7.39 7.34
N ARG A 306 -32.00 -7.75 6.62
CA ARG A 306 -32.60 -6.88 5.60
C ARG A 306 -33.66 -6.00 6.29
N GLY A 307 -33.44 -4.68 6.27
CA GLY A 307 -34.54 -3.72 6.41
C GLY A 307 -34.48 -2.84 7.66
N THR A 308 -33.67 -1.79 7.61
CA THR A 308 -33.98 -0.55 8.34
C THR A 308 -34.01 0.58 7.31
N THR A 309 -35.20 0.92 6.87
CA THR A 309 -35.48 2.04 5.97
C THR A 309 -35.22 3.35 6.72
N LEU A 310 -34.09 3.98 6.42
CA LEU A 310 -33.80 5.33 6.90
C LEU A 310 -34.86 6.33 6.36
N PRO A 311 -35.34 7.27 7.20
CA PRO A 311 -36.32 8.26 6.79
C PRO A 311 -35.83 9.10 5.59
N PRO A 312 -36.69 9.39 4.60
CA PRO A 312 -36.30 9.98 3.32
C PRO A 312 -35.73 11.42 3.42
N ALA A 313 -35.90 12.10 4.54
CA ALA A 313 -35.50 13.50 4.73
C ALA A 313 -33.98 13.73 4.97
N LEU A 314 -33.17 12.68 5.15
CA LEU A 314 -31.73 12.78 5.46
C LEU A 314 -30.82 12.19 4.38
N LYS A 315 -31.35 11.77 3.24
CA LYS A 315 -30.52 11.39 2.09
C LYS A 315 -29.98 12.65 1.42
N SER A 316 -28.89 13.20 1.95
CA SER A 316 -28.07 14.15 1.19
C SER A 316 -27.71 13.47 -0.13
N THR A 317 -28.15 14.02 -1.26
CA THR A 317 -27.82 13.51 -2.58
C THR A 317 -26.30 13.38 -2.65
N PRO A 318 -25.74 12.15 -2.75
CA PRO A 318 -24.31 11.99 -2.85
C PRO A 318 -23.85 12.79 -4.07
N PRO A 319 -22.72 13.53 -3.98
CA PRO A 319 -22.24 14.31 -5.10
C PRO A 319 -22.14 13.41 -6.33
N PRO A 320 -22.59 13.88 -7.52
CA PRO A 320 -22.60 13.07 -8.73
C PRO A 320 -21.21 12.49 -8.96
N ARG A 321 -21.15 11.18 -9.24
CA ARG A 321 -19.86 10.52 -9.49
C ARG A 321 -19.25 11.18 -10.74
N PRO A 322 -17.93 11.41 -10.79
CA PRO A 322 -17.27 12.08 -11.93
C PRO A 322 -17.57 11.45 -13.30
N ARG A 323 -17.94 10.15 -13.31
CA ARG A 323 -18.34 9.43 -14.53
C ARG A 323 -19.66 9.93 -15.14
N GLN A 324 -20.55 10.52 -14.34
CA GLN A 324 -21.87 10.99 -14.75
C GLN A 324 -21.92 12.47 -15.14
N LEU A 325 -20.86 13.23 -14.84
CA LEU A 325 -20.75 14.64 -15.23
C LEU A 325 -20.51 14.75 -16.74
N SER A 326 -20.97 15.82 -17.37
CA SER A 326 -20.65 16.10 -18.77
C SER A 326 -19.17 16.51 -18.93
N ASP A 327 -18.64 16.49 -20.15
CA ASP A 327 -17.26 16.95 -20.38
C ASP A 327 -17.13 18.47 -20.10
N GLU A 328 -18.23 19.23 -20.21
CA GLU A 328 -18.32 20.66 -19.86
C GLU A 328 -18.24 20.89 -18.34
N ASP A 329 -19.01 20.14 -17.54
CA ASP A 329 -18.94 20.20 -16.07
C ASP A 329 -17.54 19.83 -15.56
N LEU A 330 -16.89 18.86 -16.22
CA LEU A 330 -15.54 18.44 -15.90
C LEU A 330 -14.51 19.52 -16.24
N ALA A 331 -14.72 20.31 -17.30
CA ALA A 331 -13.88 21.46 -17.63
C ALA A 331 -14.03 22.57 -16.57
N ASP A 332 -15.25 22.83 -16.11
CA ASP A 332 -15.49 23.81 -15.03
C ASP A 332 -14.84 23.37 -13.71
N LEU A 333 -14.90 22.07 -13.39
CA LEU A 333 -14.19 21.49 -12.24
C LEU A 333 -12.66 21.56 -12.39
N LEU A 334 -12.14 21.43 -13.61
CA LEU A 334 -10.72 21.59 -13.90
C LEU A 334 -10.28 23.04 -13.67
N ASP A 335 -11.04 24.02 -14.17
CA ASP A 335 -10.77 25.45 -13.95
C ASP A 335 -10.84 25.81 -12.46
N ALA A 336 -11.80 25.26 -11.73
CA ALA A 336 -11.88 25.41 -10.27
C ALA A 336 -10.65 24.82 -9.57
N ALA A 337 -10.14 23.66 -10.02
CA ALA A 337 -8.95 23.03 -9.45
C ALA A 337 -7.68 23.84 -9.71
N ILE A 338 -7.54 24.45 -10.89
CA ILE A 338 -6.42 25.35 -11.24
C ILE A 338 -6.53 26.66 -10.46
N ALA A 339 -7.73 27.23 -10.32
CA ALA A 339 -7.96 28.43 -9.51
C ALA A 339 -7.66 28.22 -8.01
N ASP A 340 -7.90 27.02 -7.50
CA ASP A 340 -7.52 26.59 -6.14
C ASP A 340 -6.02 26.19 -6.03
N ALA A 341 -5.22 26.34 -7.10
CA ALA A 341 -3.80 25.97 -7.19
C ALA A 341 -3.51 24.50 -6.86
N ARG A 342 -4.46 23.59 -7.15
CA ARG A 342 -4.27 22.13 -7.01
C ARG A 342 -3.59 21.51 -8.24
N LEU A 343 -3.64 22.21 -9.36
CA LEU A 343 -3.04 21.85 -10.64
C LEU A 343 -2.32 23.08 -11.20
N ASP A 344 -1.28 22.85 -11.99
CA ASP A 344 -0.56 23.90 -12.72
C ASP A 344 -1.47 24.56 -13.77
N ARG A 345 -1.09 25.75 -14.28
CA ARG A 345 -1.87 26.48 -15.30
C ARG A 345 -2.06 25.68 -16.60
N GLU A 346 -1.06 24.87 -16.93
CA GLU A 346 -1.02 23.96 -18.07
C GLU A 346 -0.83 22.52 -17.54
N PRO A 347 -1.89 21.90 -16.99
CA PRO A 347 -1.78 20.59 -16.36
C PRO A 347 -1.59 19.50 -17.42
N SER A 348 -0.72 18.52 -17.15
CA SER A 348 -0.60 17.35 -18.03
C SER A 348 -1.87 16.47 -18.00
N VAL A 349 -2.13 15.72 -19.07
CA VAL A 349 -3.30 14.81 -19.17
C VAL A 349 -3.37 13.84 -17.98
N SER A 350 -2.23 13.34 -17.51
CA SER A 350 -2.15 12.44 -16.34
C SER A 350 -2.56 13.14 -15.04
N ALA A 351 -2.18 14.41 -14.86
CA ALA A 351 -2.59 15.21 -13.71
C ALA A 351 -4.11 15.45 -13.70
N VAL A 352 -4.70 15.73 -14.87
CA VAL A 352 -6.15 15.86 -15.04
C VAL A 352 -6.86 14.53 -14.74
N GLN A 353 -6.33 13.41 -15.25
CA GLN A 353 -6.87 12.06 -15.00
C GLN A 353 -6.94 11.75 -13.50
N LYS A 354 -5.84 12.02 -12.79
CA LYS A 354 -5.72 11.77 -11.35
C LYS A 354 -6.58 12.72 -10.52
N CYS A 355 -6.67 13.99 -10.92
CA CYS A 355 -7.44 15.00 -10.20
C CYS A 355 -8.95 14.80 -10.33
N LEU A 356 -9.44 14.49 -11.55
CA LEU A 356 -10.88 14.34 -11.82
C LEU A 356 -11.38 12.88 -11.71
N GLY A 357 -10.47 11.90 -11.65
CA GLY A 357 -10.84 10.48 -11.58
C GLY A 357 -11.50 9.95 -12.86
N VAL A 358 -11.14 10.52 -14.02
CA VAL A 358 -11.67 10.16 -15.34
C VAL A 358 -10.70 9.25 -16.10
N GLY A 359 -11.11 8.69 -17.25
CA GLY A 359 -10.20 7.94 -18.14
C GLY A 359 -9.31 8.86 -18.97
N PHE A 360 -8.21 8.32 -19.52
CA PHE A 360 -7.21 9.07 -20.30
C PHE A 360 -7.82 9.86 -21.49
N GLU A 361 -8.60 9.18 -22.34
CA GLU A 361 -9.25 9.83 -23.50
C GLU A 361 -10.21 10.96 -23.09
N ARG A 362 -10.89 10.78 -21.96
CA ARG A 362 -11.81 11.78 -21.44
C ARG A 362 -11.07 12.98 -20.86
N ALA A 363 -9.96 12.74 -20.15
CA ALA A 363 -9.08 13.81 -19.69
C ALA A 363 -8.53 14.64 -20.85
N LYS A 364 -8.14 13.99 -21.96
CA LYS A 364 -7.67 14.67 -23.18
C LYS A 364 -8.76 15.56 -23.80
N ARG A 365 -10.00 15.08 -23.91
CA ARG A 365 -11.12 15.88 -24.42
C ARG A 365 -11.45 17.08 -23.52
N VAL A 366 -11.48 16.89 -22.20
CA VAL A 366 -11.73 17.96 -21.23
C VAL A 366 -10.64 19.03 -21.31
N LEU A 367 -9.38 18.62 -21.48
CA LEU A 367 -8.26 19.54 -21.64
C LEU A 367 -8.37 20.35 -22.94
N ALA A 368 -8.68 19.70 -24.07
CA ALA A 368 -8.91 20.37 -25.34
C ALA A 368 -10.10 21.36 -25.31
N LEU A 369 -11.22 20.98 -24.68
CA LEU A 369 -12.37 21.88 -24.48
C LEU A 369 -12.00 23.12 -23.67
N ARG A 370 -11.13 22.97 -22.68
CA ARG A 370 -10.63 24.09 -21.89
C ARG A 370 -9.73 25.01 -22.72
N GLU A 371 -8.82 24.46 -23.52
CA GLU A 371 -7.94 25.22 -24.41
C GLU A 371 -8.77 26.10 -25.37
N GLU A 372 -9.77 25.53 -26.02
CA GLU A 372 -10.70 26.26 -26.91
C GLU A 372 -11.46 27.37 -26.16
N ARG A 373 -11.92 27.12 -24.92
CA ARG A 373 -12.54 28.16 -24.07
C ARG A 373 -11.56 29.27 -23.71
N THR A 374 -10.30 28.95 -23.42
CA THR A 374 -9.29 29.97 -23.10
C THR A 374 -8.89 30.79 -24.31
N GLU A 375 -8.80 30.18 -25.50
CA GLU A 375 -8.52 30.88 -26.76
C GLU A 375 -9.66 31.82 -27.14
N THR A 376 -10.92 31.37 -27.04
CA THR A 376 -12.10 32.20 -27.31
C THR A 376 -12.21 33.38 -26.35
N LEU A 377 -11.92 33.17 -25.06
CA LEU A 377 -11.85 34.26 -24.07
C LEU A 377 -10.68 35.22 -24.33
N ALA A 378 -9.53 34.72 -24.75
CA ALA A 378 -8.37 35.55 -25.11
C ALA A 378 -8.67 36.43 -26.32
N LEU A 379 -9.30 35.88 -27.36
CA LEU A 379 -9.73 36.62 -28.56
C LEU A 379 -10.78 37.69 -28.23
N ALA A 380 -11.74 37.36 -27.35
CA ALA A 380 -12.77 38.31 -26.93
C ALA A 380 -12.24 39.48 -26.08
N ALA A 381 -11.09 39.31 -25.40
CA ALA A 381 -10.48 40.36 -24.58
C ALA A 381 -9.68 41.41 -25.37
N VAL A 382 -9.22 41.08 -26.60
CA VAL A 382 -8.42 41.98 -27.44
C VAL A 382 -9.13 43.28 -27.86
N PRO A 383 -10.42 43.30 -28.28
CA PRO A 383 -11.07 44.54 -28.71
C PRO A 383 -11.34 45.53 -27.57
N ALA A 384 -11.56 45.06 -26.33
CA ALA A 384 -11.84 45.93 -25.20
C ALA A 384 -10.66 46.84 -24.81
N ALA A 385 -9.42 46.39 -25.04
CA ALA A 385 -8.24 47.18 -24.74
C ALA A 385 -7.92 48.25 -25.80
N ARG A 386 -8.53 48.19 -27.00
CA ARG A 386 -8.32 49.17 -28.07
C ARG A 386 -9.21 50.40 -27.94
N ASP A 387 -10.40 50.25 -27.35
CA ASP A 387 -11.34 51.36 -27.15
C ASP A 387 -11.01 52.21 -25.91
N ASP A 388 -10.22 51.70 -24.96
CA ASP A 388 -9.74 52.45 -23.79
C ASP A 388 -8.48 53.31 -24.09
N ALA A 389 -7.91 53.19 -25.30
CA ALA A 389 -6.69 53.90 -25.73
C ALA A 389 -6.95 55.03 -26.76
N ALA A 390 -8.22 55.28 -27.10
CA ALA A 390 -8.69 56.39 -27.92
C ALA A 390 -9.50 57.37 -27.07
#